data_AF-A0A397UAV0-F1
#
_entry.id   AF-A0A397UAV0-F1
#
_cell.length_a   1.000
_cell.length_b   1.000
_cell.length_c   1.000
_cell.angle_alpha   90.00
_cell.angle_beta   90.00
_cell.angle_gamma   90.00
#
_symmetry.space_group_name_H-M   'P 1'
#
loop_
_entity.id
_entity.type
_entity.pdbx_description
1 polymer ?
#
loop_
_entity_poly.entity_id
_entity_poly.type
_entity_poly.pdbx_seq_one_letter_code
_entity_poly.pdbx_strand_id
1 'polypeptide(L)'
;MATWIDGIRIIKGELMEYTQLRNESYGVSLKIFRDLHSFIEKLEENVVYGITQNLETNQYIMVIPDEFNSKRSDLNGKCISCKQCNTSPAWCQSCDPWRTTQEWTSENEIIDNFIKELQFKATGYEKVIEWISFDRLTNLQKIREDNSEITFMATWTDGIRIIKGELMEYTQSRIESYGVNFKIFRGFQTCNLFIEKLENYMQLKENVVYGITQNPETNQYIVVIPDEFNSRRSYLNGKCNSCKQYNTSPAWCQSCDPWRTTQEWTSKNENIDNFIKELQFKATGYEKVIEWIPFNNLINLQEIEESELGFVLATWDKGIREIKGESVKYIQSRTMSSVDLIELNYSILEFLENDYRIHGITQNSETGQYMLVIDFCNYKRKFVNGICEYCKRYNTNPVWCQICDPPKVDQKLSGNKNLDNCIKEFQLKATAFENIIEWIPYNRLSNIKEINRGGFGIVYSSTWLDGKRTVEGDDSLGYVRHRKKPCEVALKTLSGSQINSEFLNEVS
;
A
#
# COMPACT_ATOMS: atom_id res chain seq x y z
N MET A 1 26.18 -20.07 -33.07
CA MET A 1 27.24 -19.05 -32.95
C MET A 1 28.58 -19.75 -32.74
N ALA A 2 29.66 -19.18 -33.26
CA ALA A 2 31.01 -19.67 -33.03
C ALA A 2 32.00 -18.51 -32.89
N THR A 3 33.18 -18.78 -32.31
CA THR A 3 34.30 -17.86 -32.32
C THR A 3 35.22 -18.28 -33.46
N TRP A 4 35.39 -17.43 -34.46
CA TRP A 4 36.36 -17.68 -35.52
C TRP A 4 37.75 -17.29 -35.02
N ILE A 5 38.55 -18.29 -34.67
CA ILE A 5 39.89 -18.13 -34.07
C ILE A 5 40.78 -17.26 -34.97
N ASP A 6 40.83 -17.56 -36.27
CA ASP A 6 41.66 -16.81 -37.24
C ASP A 6 41.09 -15.44 -37.61
N GLY A 7 39.88 -15.12 -37.19
CA GLY A 7 39.30 -13.80 -37.37
C GLY A 7 38.96 -13.38 -38.81
N ILE A 8 38.30 -12.22 -38.92
CA ILE A 8 38.06 -11.57 -40.22
C ILE A 8 39.29 -10.80 -40.68
N ARG A 9 39.46 -10.66 -42.00
CA ARG A 9 40.50 -9.78 -42.56
C ARG A 9 40.05 -8.33 -42.45
N ILE A 10 40.91 -7.47 -41.92
CA ILE A 10 40.72 -6.02 -41.83
C ILE A 10 41.87 -5.33 -42.55
N ILE A 11 41.57 -4.17 -43.14
CA ILE A 11 42.57 -3.30 -43.78
C ILE A 11 42.76 -2.09 -42.86
N LYS A 12 43.99 -1.82 -42.44
CA LYS A 12 44.32 -0.67 -41.58
C LYS A 12 45.38 0.20 -42.25
N GLY A 13 45.18 1.52 -42.25
CA GLY A 13 46.10 2.47 -42.89
C GLY A 13 45.58 3.90 -42.95
N GLU A 14 46.48 4.87 -43.01
CA GLU A 14 46.21 6.27 -43.36
C GLU A 14 47.20 6.70 -44.46
N LEU A 15 46.75 7.51 -45.42
CA LEU A 15 47.54 8.13 -46.49
C LEU A 15 48.54 7.17 -47.21
N MET A 16 48.01 6.39 -48.16
CA MET A 16 48.73 5.55 -49.13
C MET A 16 49.49 4.32 -48.60
N GLU A 17 49.48 4.04 -47.29
CA GLU A 17 49.96 2.77 -46.74
C GLU A 17 48.82 1.97 -46.09
N TYR A 18 48.46 0.83 -46.67
CA TYR A 18 47.46 -0.09 -46.13
C TYR A 18 48.09 -1.44 -45.81
N THR A 19 47.82 -1.97 -44.62
CA THR A 19 48.22 -3.32 -44.20
C THR A 19 46.99 -4.20 -43.97
N GLN A 20 47.06 -5.45 -44.44
CA GLN A 20 46.05 -6.47 -44.16
C GLN A 20 46.40 -7.19 -42.86
N LEU A 21 45.47 -7.17 -41.92
CA LEU A 21 45.58 -7.84 -40.63
C LEU A 21 44.38 -8.78 -40.46
N ARG A 22 44.49 -9.73 -39.53
CA ARG A 22 43.36 -10.53 -39.07
C ARG A 22 42.92 -10.02 -37.70
N ASN A 23 41.63 -9.80 -37.52
CA ASN A 23 41.06 -9.50 -36.21
C ASN A 23 40.77 -10.81 -35.50
N GLU A 24 41.79 -11.37 -34.84
CA GLU A 24 41.75 -12.68 -34.20
C GLU A 24 40.62 -12.83 -33.18
N SER A 25 40.07 -14.04 -33.05
CA SER A 25 38.95 -14.36 -32.16
C SER A 25 37.69 -13.53 -32.43
N TYR A 26 37.23 -13.51 -33.69
CA TYR A 26 36.05 -12.76 -34.13
C TYR A 26 34.74 -13.54 -33.90
N GLY A 27 33.71 -12.89 -33.37
CA GLY A 27 32.39 -13.50 -33.18
C GLY A 27 31.62 -13.66 -34.50
N VAL A 28 31.14 -14.87 -34.78
CA VAL A 28 30.40 -15.18 -36.02
C VAL A 28 29.11 -15.94 -35.75
N SER A 29 28.09 -15.67 -36.57
CA SER A 29 26.86 -16.45 -36.58
C SER A 29 26.98 -17.62 -37.55
N LEU A 30 26.41 -18.76 -37.16
CA LEU A 30 26.38 -19.96 -37.99
C LEU A 30 24.92 -20.21 -38.39
N LYS A 31 24.61 -20.10 -39.69
CA LYS A 31 23.32 -20.55 -40.24
C LYS A 31 23.50 -21.96 -40.82
N ILE A 32 22.70 -22.90 -40.34
CA ILE A 32 22.80 -24.32 -40.72
C ILE A 32 21.67 -24.65 -41.70
N PHE A 33 22.02 -25.31 -42.79
CA PHE A 33 21.14 -25.70 -43.87
C PHE A 33 21.22 -27.20 -44.09
N ARG A 34 20.06 -27.84 -44.28
CA ARG A 34 19.95 -29.29 -44.53
C ARG A 34 19.91 -29.62 -46.02
N ASP A 35 19.59 -28.65 -46.85
CA ASP A 35 19.55 -28.79 -48.30
C ASP A 35 20.46 -27.75 -48.97
N LEU A 36 21.07 -28.16 -50.08
CA LEU A 36 22.04 -27.33 -50.81
C LEU A 36 21.35 -26.16 -51.53
N HIS A 37 20.06 -26.31 -51.88
CA HIS A 37 19.34 -25.32 -52.65
C HIS A 37 19.06 -24.05 -51.82
N SER A 38 18.48 -24.21 -50.63
CA SER A 38 18.23 -23.11 -49.68
C SER A 38 19.54 -22.47 -49.20
N PHE A 39 20.60 -23.27 -49.08
CA PHE A 39 21.93 -22.77 -48.75
C PHE A 39 22.46 -21.81 -49.84
N ILE A 40 22.38 -22.19 -51.11
CA ILE A 40 22.83 -21.37 -52.25
C ILE A 40 21.98 -20.09 -52.36
N GLU A 41 20.66 -20.21 -52.26
CA GLU A 41 19.76 -19.04 -52.29
C GLU A 41 20.14 -18.01 -51.21
N LYS A 42 20.40 -18.48 -49.97
CA LYS A 42 20.80 -17.58 -48.88
C LYS A 42 22.24 -17.07 -48.97
N LEU A 43 23.14 -17.73 -49.70
CA LEU A 43 24.50 -17.25 -49.93
C LEU A 43 24.50 -15.91 -50.69
N GLU A 44 23.58 -15.75 -51.63
CA GLU A 44 23.48 -14.53 -52.46
C GLU A 44 22.86 -13.35 -51.70
N GLU A 45 22.04 -13.62 -50.69
CA GLU A 45 21.33 -12.59 -49.90
C GLU A 45 22.11 -12.07 -48.68
N ASN A 46 23.15 -12.77 -48.23
CA ASN A 46 23.83 -12.48 -46.97
C ASN A 46 25.29 -12.07 -47.20
N VAL A 47 25.81 -11.19 -46.34
CA VAL A 47 27.27 -11.01 -46.22
C VAL A 47 27.83 -12.27 -45.54
N VAL A 48 28.64 -13.03 -46.25
CA VAL A 48 29.19 -14.31 -45.77
C VAL A 48 30.69 -14.18 -45.54
N TYR A 49 31.12 -14.53 -44.34
CA TYR A 49 32.52 -14.57 -43.93
C TYR A 49 33.21 -15.90 -44.25
N GLY A 50 32.44 -16.98 -44.32
CA GLY A 50 32.96 -18.31 -44.64
C GLY A 50 31.85 -19.34 -44.80
N ILE A 51 32.22 -20.52 -45.29
CA ILE A 51 31.34 -21.67 -45.47
C ILE A 51 32.06 -22.88 -44.89
N THR A 52 31.33 -23.73 -44.18
CA THR A 52 31.81 -25.03 -43.72
C THR A 52 30.70 -26.08 -43.81
N GLN A 53 31.02 -27.35 -43.65
CA GLN A 53 30.05 -28.45 -43.68
C GLN A 53 30.28 -29.35 -42.47
N ASN A 54 29.21 -29.72 -41.79
CA ASN A 54 29.27 -30.80 -40.81
C ASN A 54 29.29 -32.13 -41.59
N LEU A 55 30.43 -32.81 -41.57
CA LEU A 55 30.65 -34.05 -42.31
C LEU A 55 29.89 -35.26 -41.74
N GLU A 56 29.43 -35.18 -40.49
CA GLU A 56 28.66 -36.24 -39.84
C GLU A 56 27.17 -36.12 -40.19
N THR A 57 26.64 -34.90 -40.23
CA THR A 57 25.22 -34.63 -40.47
C THR A 57 24.91 -34.23 -41.92
N ASN A 58 25.93 -34.08 -42.77
CA ASN A 58 25.87 -33.51 -44.12
C ASN A 58 25.22 -32.12 -44.19
N GLN A 59 25.24 -31.36 -43.09
CA GLN A 59 24.64 -30.02 -43.03
C GLN A 59 25.64 -28.96 -43.50
N TYR A 60 25.18 -28.05 -44.37
CA TYR A 60 25.95 -26.89 -44.80
C TYR A 60 25.83 -25.77 -43.76
N ILE A 61 26.93 -25.11 -43.46
CA ILE A 61 27.01 -24.08 -42.43
C ILE A 61 27.60 -22.81 -43.05
N MET A 62 26.80 -21.76 -43.05
CA MET A 62 27.21 -20.42 -43.45
C MET A 62 27.72 -19.65 -42.24
N VAL A 63 28.93 -19.11 -42.34
CA VAL A 63 29.55 -18.23 -41.34
C VAL A 63 29.25 -16.79 -41.78
N ILE A 64 28.44 -16.08 -41.01
CA ILE A 64 28.03 -14.69 -41.31
C ILE A 64 28.48 -13.75 -40.18
N PRO A 65 28.51 -12.42 -40.41
CA PRO A 65 28.74 -11.45 -39.36
C PRO A 65 27.77 -11.70 -38.20
N ASP A 66 28.29 -11.57 -36.98
CA ASP A 66 27.42 -11.49 -35.83
C ASP A 66 26.46 -10.31 -36.00
N GLU A 67 25.17 -10.61 -36.13
CA GLU A 67 24.10 -9.65 -36.43
C GLU A 67 23.99 -8.58 -35.33
N PHE A 68 24.58 -8.83 -34.16
CA PHE A 68 24.60 -7.92 -33.02
C PHE A 68 25.94 -7.17 -32.82
N ASN A 69 26.89 -7.33 -33.74
CA ASN A 69 28.24 -6.76 -33.58
C ASN A 69 28.22 -5.24 -33.34
N SER A 70 27.32 -4.52 -34.02
CA SER A 70 27.15 -3.07 -33.86
C SER A 70 26.64 -2.64 -32.49
N LYS A 71 26.05 -3.55 -31.72
CA LYS A 71 25.54 -3.30 -30.35
C LYS A 71 26.52 -3.72 -29.27
N ARG A 72 27.62 -4.41 -29.61
CA ARG A 72 28.60 -4.86 -28.62
C ARG A 72 29.40 -3.68 -28.08
N SER A 73 29.58 -3.65 -26.76
CA SER A 73 30.40 -2.63 -26.10
C SER A 73 31.19 -3.25 -24.94
N ASP A 74 32.47 -2.90 -24.86
CA ASP A 74 33.37 -3.21 -23.76
C ASP A 74 32.87 -2.68 -22.41
N LEU A 75 32.14 -1.56 -22.40
CA LEU A 75 31.50 -0.99 -21.22
C LEU A 75 30.50 -1.97 -20.56
N ASN A 76 29.90 -2.87 -21.34
CA ASN A 76 28.92 -3.84 -20.86
C ASN A 76 29.55 -5.11 -20.26
N GLY A 77 30.88 -5.17 -20.19
CA GLY A 77 31.64 -6.36 -19.82
C GLY A 77 31.72 -7.39 -20.95
N LYS A 78 32.36 -8.53 -20.67
CA LYS A 78 32.54 -9.63 -21.64
C LYS A 78 31.66 -10.82 -21.29
N CYS A 79 31.14 -11.48 -22.32
CA CYS A 79 30.38 -12.71 -22.19
C CYS A 79 31.28 -13.84 -21.69
N ILE A 80 30.85 -14.58 -20.68
CA ILE A 80 31.61 -15.71 -20.12
C ILE A 80 31.79 -16.82 -21.16
N SER A 81 30.77 -17.07 -21.99
CA SER A 81 30.74 -18.16 -22.97
C SER A 81 31.55 -17.85 -24.23
N CYS A 82 31.30 -16.73 -24.91
CA CYS A 82 31.96 -16.41 -26.18
C CYS A 82 33.14 -15.45 -26.08
N LYS A 83 33.41 -14.88 -24.89
CA LYS A 83 34.46 -13.88 -24.60
C LYS A 83 34.34 -12.55 -25.34
N GLN A 84 33.33 -12.39 -26.20
CA GLN A 84 33.00 -11.12 -26.87
C GLN A 84 32.37 -10.12 -25.90
N CYS A 85 32.47 -8.84 -26.23
CA CYS A 85 31.78 -7.78 -25.50
C CYS A 85 30.26 -8.01 -25.52
N ASN A 86 29.61 -7.75 -24.39
CA ASN A 86 28.17 -7.89 -24.25
C ASN A 86 27.42 -6.81 -25.05
N THR A 87 26.20 -7.13 -25.46
CA THR A 87 25.32 -6.23 -26.23
C THR A 87 24.55 -5.26 -25.34
N SER A 88 24.41 -5.59 -24.05
CA SER A 88 23.92 -4.73 -22.98
C SER A 88 24.54 -5.20 -21.66
N PRO A 89 24.49 -4.41 -20.56
CA PRO A 89 25.14 -4.76 -19.31
C PRO A 89 24.86 -6.20 -18.88
N ALA A 90 25.91 -7.01 -18.66
CA ALA A 90 25.82 -8.44 -18.35
C ALA A 90 24.94 -9.29 -19.28
N TRP A 91 24.64 -8.86 -20.52
CA TRP A 91 23.79 -9.58 -21.46
C TRP A 91 24.42 -9.71 -22.85
N CYS A 92 24.61 -10.94 -23.28
CA CYS A 92 25.08 -11.29 -24.61
C CYS A 92 23.94 -11.85 -25.45
N GLN A 93 23.41 -11.04 -26.38
CA GLN A 93 22.32 -11.44 -27.29
C GLN A 93 22.59 -12.75 -28.02
N SER A 94 23.86 -13.05 -28.30
CA SER A 94 24.27 -14.24 -29.04
C SER A 94 24.34 -15.51 -28.20
N CYS A 95 24.43 -15.41 -26.87
CA CYS A 95 24.68 -16.55 -25.97
C CYS A 95 23.58 -16.73 -24.93
N ASP A 96 23.11 -15.64 -24.34
CA ASP A 96 22.26 -15.71 -23.15
C ASP A 96 20.84 -16.23 -23.44
N PRO A 97 20.16 -15.90 -24.56
CA PRO A 97 18.89 -16.52 -24.92
C PRO A 97 18.96 -18.05 -24.97
N TRP A 98 20.07 -18.61 -25.45
CA TRP A 98 20.24 -20.07 -25.49
C TRP A 98 20.34 -20.69 -24.10
N ARG A 99 20.89 -19.97 -23.12
CA ARG A 99 20.93 -20.46 -21.73
C ARG A 99 19.56 -20.38 -21.08
N THR A 100 18.85 -19.26 -21.26
CA THR A 100 17.53 -19.04 -20.62
C THR A 100 16.44 -19.98 -21.15
N THR A 101 16.64 -20.58 -22.31
CA THR A 101 15.69 -21.51 -22.95
C THR A 101 15.88 -22.98 -22.56
N GLN A 102 16.93 -23.31 -21.79
CA GLN A 102 17.24 -24.69 -21.38
C GLN A 102 16.75 -25.04 -19.97
N GLU A 103 16.20 -24.08 -19.23
CA GLU A 103 16.00 -24.20 -17.77
C GLU A 103 14.55 -24.49 -17.35
N TRP A 104 13.59 -24.60 -18.28
CA TRP A 104 12.17 -24.78 -17.98
C TRP A 104 11.38 -25.39 -19.16
N THR A 105 10.17 -25.90 -18.89
CA THR A 105 9.14 -26.23 -19.88
C THR A 105 7.76 -25.93 -19.30
N SER A 106 6.82 -25.50 -20.15
CA SER A 106 5.40 -25.34 -19.81
C SER A 106 4.57 -26.60 -20.03
N GLU A 107 5.18 -27.68 -20.51
CA GLU A 107 4.49 -28.87 -21.05
C GLU A 107 3.62 -28.58 -22.29
N ASN A 108 3.67 -27.34 -22.82
CA ASN A 108 3.00 -26.94 -24.04
C ASN A 108 4.03 -26.42 -25.06
N GLU A 109 4.29 -27.20 -26.11
CA GLU A 109 5.31 -26.87 -27.12
C GLU A 109 5.06 -25.51 -27.80
N ILE A 110 3.80 -25.13 -28.02
CA ILE A 110 3.44 -23.85 -28.66
C ILE A 110 3.84 -22.69 -27.75
N ILE A 111 3.54 -22.77 -26.45
CA ILE A 111 3.91 -21.76 -25.45
C ILE A 111 5.43 -21.73 -25.25
N ASP A 112 6.06 -22.90 -25.18
CA ASP A 112 7.52 -23.01 -25.05
C ASP A 112 8.21 -22.29 -26.21
N ASN A 113 7.79 -22.56 -27.44
CA ASN A 113 8.34 -21.92 -28.64
C ASN A 113 8.08 -20.42 -28.66
N PHE A 114 6.88 -19.98 -28.27
CA PHE A 114 6.54 -18.56 -28.18
C PHE A 114 7.43 -17.81 -27.17
N ILE A 115 7.60 -18.33 -25.94
CA ILE A 115 8.47 -17.71 -24.94
C ILE A 115 9.93 -17.71 -25.43
N LYS A 116 10.41 -18.82 -26.03
CA LYS A 116 11.75 -18.89 -26.63
C LYS A 116 11.96 -17.76 -27.64
N GLU A 117 11.01 -17.53 -28.55
CA GLU A 117 11.08 -16.41 -29.51
C GLU A 117 11.19 -15.04 -28.82
N LEU A 118 10.42 -14.81 -27.75
CA LEU A 118 10.51 -13.57 -26.98
C LEU A 118 11.88 -13.41 -26.30
N GLN A 119 12.45 -14.49 -25.77
CA GLN A 119 13.79 -14.48 -25.18
C GLN A 119 14.88 -14.16 -26.21
N PHE A 120 14.76 -14.68 -27.44
CA PHE A 120 15.68 -14.33 -28.53
C PHE A 120 15.56 -12.87 -28.98
N LYS A 121 14.39 -12.25 -28.81
CA LYS A 121 14.15 -10.82 -29.09
C LYS A 121 14.56 -9.90 -27.93
N ALA A 122 14.76 -10.42 -26.72
CA ALA A 122 15.05 -9.63 -25.52
C ALA A 122 16.39 -8.90 -25.63
N THR A 123 16.41 -7.58 -25.40
CA THR A 123 17.62 -6.74 -25.60
C THR A 123 18.50 -6.59 -24.36
N GLY A 124 18.13 -7.21 -23.25
CA GLY A 124 18.81 -7.10 -21.97
C GLY A 124 18.28 -8.12 -20.97
N TYR A 125 19.09 -8.42 -19.95
CA TYR A 125 18.80 -9.45 -18.96
C TYR A 125 17.52 -9.18 -18.17
N GLU A 126 17.21 -7.92 -17.85
CA GLU A 126 15.99 -7.55 -17.12
C GLU A 126 14.71 -7.60 -17.98
N LYS A 127 14.84 -7.74 -19.32
CA LYS A 127 13.71 -7.75 -20.27
C LYS A 127 13.33 -9.17 -20.74
N VAL A 128 13.99 -10.19 -20.19
CA VAL A 128 13.74 -11.59 -20.55
C VAL A 128 12.39 -12.00 -19.98
N ILE A 129 11.46 -12.37 -20.86
CA ILE A 129 10.20 -13.02 -20.48
C ILE A 129 10.47 -14.50 -20.26
N GLU A 130 9.98 -15.07 -19.16
CA GLU A 130 10.20 -16.48 -18.82
C GLU A 130 8.93 -17.22 -18.45
N TRP A 131 8.99 -18.55 -18.53
CA TRP A 131 7.98 -19.38 -17.88
C TRP A 131 8.20 -19.33 -16.36
N ILE A 132 7.13 -19.06 -15.64
CA ILE A 132 7.12 -19.03 -14.19
C ILE A 132 6.29 -20.22 -13.74
N SER A 133 6.89 -21.12 -12.98
CA SER A 133 6.13 -22.23 -12.42
C SER A 133 5.10 -21.70 -11.41
N PHE A 134 3.85 -22.17 -11.48
CA PHE A 134 2.75 -21.59 -10.72
C PHE A 134 2.95 -21.69 -9.19
N ASP A 135 3.61 -22.74 -8.72
CA ASP A 135 3.97 -22.96 -7.31
C ASP A 135 4.95 -21.91 -6.76
N ARG A 136 5.62 -21.15 -7.63
CA ARG A 136 6.51 -20.05 -7.24
C ARG A 136 5.75 -18.77 -6.90
N LEU A 137 4.43 -18.76 -7.05
CA LEU A 137 3.57 -17.61 -6.83
C LEU A 137 2.74 -17.83 -5.57
N THR A 138 3.01 -17.05 -4.53
CA THR A 138 2.38 -17.20 -3.21
C THR A 138 1.54 -15.96 -2.86
N ASN A 139 0.75 -16.04 -1.79
CA ASN A 139 -0.07 -14.91 -1.29
C ASN A 139 -1.05 -14.36 -2.35
N LEU A 140 -1.68 -15.27 -3.11
CA LEU A 140 -2.60 -14.92 -4.18
C LEU A 140 -3.84 -14.20 -3.62
N GLN A 141 -4.09 -12.98 -4.10
CA GLN A 141 -5.27 -12.19 -3.74
C GLN A 141 -5.91 -11.61 -5.00
N LYS A 142 -7.20 -11.87 -5.19
CA LYS A 142 -7.98 -11.25 -6.27
C LYS A 142 -8.19 -9.77 -5.98
N ILE A 143 -7.85 -8.92 -6.93
CA ILE A 143 -7.93 -7.46 -6.81
C ILE A 143 -9.19 -6.93 -7.48
N ARG A 144 -9.37 -7.30 -8.75
CA ARG A 144 -10.40 -6.78 -9.63
C ARG A 144 -10.81 -7.86 -10.62
N GLU A 145 -12.09 -7.87 -10.93
CA GLU A 145 -12.67 -8.69 -11.97
C GLU A 145 -13.53 -7.81 -12.85
N ASP A 146 -13.13 -7.70 -14.10
CA ASP A 146 -13.89 -7.03 -15.15
C ASP A 146 -14.41 -8.10 -16.13
N ASN A 147 -15.27 -7.70 -17.07
CA ASN A 147 -15.83 -8.64 -18.06
C ASN A 147 -14.77 -9.34 -18.93
N SER A 148 -13.61 -8.69 -19.15
CA SER A 148 -12.55 -9.17 -20.05
C SER A 148 -11.32 -9.76 -19.35
N GLU A 149 -11.12 -9.45 -18.07
CA GLU A 149 -9.89 -9.78 -17.34
C GLU A 149 -10.11 -9.88 -15.84
N ILE A 150 -9.30 -10.73 -15.20
CA ILE A 150 -9.19 -10.82 -13.74
C ILE A 150 -7.75 -10.48 -13.38
N THR A 151 -7.58 -9.60 -12.40
CA THR A 151 -6.26 -9.25 -11.88
C THR A 151 -6.09 -9.78 -10.46
N PHE A 152 -4.97 -10.45 -10.23
CA PHE A 152 -4.54 -10.92 -8.92
C PHE A 152 -3.24 -10.24 -8.52
N MET A 153 -2.99 -10.20 -7.22
CA MET A 153 -1.72 -9.87 -6.62
C MET A 153 -1.07 -11.13 -6.09
N ALA A 154 0.27 -11.18 -6.11
CA ALA A 154 1.01 -12.24 -5.46
C ALA A 154 2.46 -11.83 -5.17
N THR A 155 3.16 -12.72 -4.48
CA THR A 155 4.61 -12.69 -4.31
C THR A 155 5.24 -13.76 -5.19
N TRP A 156 6.10 -13.37 -6.13
CA TRP A 156 6.91 -14.28 -6.92
C TRP A 156 8.22 -14.59 -6.18
N THR A 157 8.38 -15.85 -5.76
CA THR A 157 9.48 -16.28 -4.89
C THR A 157 10.86 -16.19 -5.55
N ASP A 158 11.01 -16.59 -6.81
CA ASP A 158 12.29 -16.43 -7.53
C ASP A 158 12.58 -14.95 -7.82
N GLY A 159 11.52 -14.17 -8.02
CA GLY A 159 11.54 -12.73 -8.18
C GLY A 159 12.20 -12.22 -9.46
N ILE A 160 12.32 -10.90 -9.60
CA ILE A 160 12.66 -10.29 -10.88
C ILE A 160 14.16 -10.32 -11.18
N ARG A 161 14.50 -10.37 -12.46
CA ARG A 161 15.88 -10.25 -12.97
C ARG A 161 16.38 -8.82 -12.81
N ILE A 162 17.57 -8.67 -12.25
CA ILE A 162 18.28 -7.40 -12.11
C ILE A 162 19.75 -7.54 -12.45
N ILE A 163 20.37 -6.41 -12.79
CA ILE A 163 21.81 -6.31 -12.99
C ILE A 163 22.41 -5.62 -11.76
N LYS A 164 23.48 -6.18 -11.21
CA LYS A 164 24.28 -5.60 -10.12
C LYS A 164 25.67 -5.27 -10.61
N GLY A 165 26.37 -4.42 -9.86
CA GLY A 165 27.76 -4.04 -10.13
C GLY A 165 27.89 -2.66 -10.73
N GLU A 166 29.13 -2.29 -11.01
CA GLU A 166 29.51 -1.00 -11.58
C GLU A 166 29.98 -1.19 -13.03
N LEU A 167 30.31 -0.09 -13.71
CA LEU A 167 30.69 -0.08 -15.13
C LEU A 167 31.74 -1.16 -15.43
N MET A 168 31.53 -1.94 -16.49
CA MET A 168 32.37 -3.09 -16.91
C MET A 168 32.34 -4.34 -16.02
N GLU A 169 31.83 -4.26 -14.77
CA GLU A 169 31.76 -5.38 -13.80
C GLU A 169 30.31 -5.77 -13.45
N TYR A 170 29.47 -5.80 -14.48
CA TYR A 170 28.08 -6.18 -14.33
C TYR A 170 27.88 -7.68 -14.09
N THR A 171 26.95 -8.01 -13.20
CA THR A 171 26.56 -9.39 -12.89
C THR A 171 25.04 -9.56 -12.95
N GLN A 172 24.61 -10.70 -13.48
CA GLN A 172 23.20 -11.12 -13.48
C GLN A 172 22.80 -11.52 -12.04
N SER A 173 21.66 -11.02 -11.56
CA SER A 173 21.13 -11.33 -10.22
C SER A 173 19.59 -11.35 -10.25
N ARG A 174 18.96 -11.75 -9.14
CA ARG A 174 17.52 -11.52 -8.91
C ARG A 174 17.26 -10.70 -7.65
N ILE A 175 16.10 -10.04 -7.60
CA ILE A 175 15.47 -9.61 -6.36
C ILE A 175 14.42 -10.66 -6.03
N GLU A 176 14.79 -11.62 -5.19
CA GLU A 176 13.91 -12.71 -4.75
C GLU A 176 12.73 -12.19 -3.94
N SER A 177 11.65 -12.97 -3.91
CA SER A 177 10.39 -12.66 -3.24
C SER A 177 9.88 -11.29 -3.68
N TYR A 178 9.41 -11.15 -4.91
CA TYR A 178 9.01 -9.86 -5.49
C TYR A 178 7.49 -9.75 -5.63
N GLY A 179 6.90 -8.63 -5.23
CA GLY A 179 5.46 -8.35 -5.41
C GLY A 179 5.13 -8.13 -6.90
N VAL A 180 4.13 -8.85 -7.41
CA VAL A 180 3.73 -8.82 -8.82
C VAL A 180 2.21 -8.86 -8.94
N ASN A 181 1.71 -8.39 -10.09
CA ASN A 181 0.33 -8.63 -10.48
C ASN A 181 0.28 -9.73 -11.54
N PHE A 182 -0.83 -10.47 -11.56
CA PHE A 182 -1.13 -11.44 -12.59
C PHE A 182 -2.42 -11.09 -13.29
N LYS A 183 -2.41 -11.26 -14.61
CA LYS A 183 -3.54 -10.93 -15.45
C LYS A 183 -4.04 -12.19 -16.15
N ILE A 184 -5.28 -12.55 -15.87
CA ILE A 184 -5.99 -13.63 -16.54
C ILE A 184 -6.91 -13.01 -17.58
N PHE A 185 -6.70 -13.34 -18.85
CA PHE A 185 -7.58 -12.89 -19.92
C PHE A 185 -8.78 -13.85 -20.07
N ARG A 186 -10.01 -13.33 -20.06
CA ARG A 186 -11.24 -14.14 -20.22
C ARG A 186 -11.57 -14.37 -21.69
N GLY A 187 -12.24 -15.51 -21.95
CA GLY A 187 -12.84 -15.82 -23.25
C GLY A 187 -11.99 -16.70 -24.18
N PHE A 188 -10.97 -17.38 -23.67
CA PHE A 188 -10.08 -18.21 -24.49
C PHE A 188 -10.12 -19.67 -24.08
N GLN A 189 -10.26 -20.55 -25.09
CA GLN A 189 -10.22 -22.00 -24.95
C GLN A 189 -8.89 -22.59 -25.45
N THR A 190 -8.03 -21.78 -26.10
CA THR A 190 -6.80 -22.24 -26.75
C THR A 190 -5.61 -21.33 -26.46
N CYS A 191 -4.40 -21.89 -26.51
CA CYS A 191 -3.13 -21.18 -26.32
C CYS A 191 -2.85 -20.14 -27.43
N ASN A 192 -3.27 -20.37 -28.67
CA ASN A 192 -3.07 -19.44 -29.78
C ASN A 192 -3.77 -18.09 -29.57
N LEU A 193 -5.02 -18.10 -29.08
CA LEU A 193 -5.75 -16.85 -28.81
C LEU A 193 -5.15 -16.10 -27.62
N PHE A 194 -4.60 -16.82 -26.64
CA PHE A 194 -3.85 -16.21 -25.54
C PHE A 194 -2.60 -15.49 -26.06
N ILE A 195 -1.84 -16.14 -26.95
CA ILE A 195 -0.64 -15.56 -27.57
C ILE A 195 -0.98 -14.26 -28.32
N GLU A 196 -1.98 -14.28 -29.20
CA GLU A 196 -2.40 -13.09 -29.97
C GLU A 196 -2.75 -11.91 -29.05
N LYS A 197 -3.49 -12.18 -27.97
CA LYS A 197 -3.85 -11.15 -27.00
C LYS A 197 -2.66 -10.62 -26.21
N LEU A 198 -1.73 -11.50 -25.84
CA LEU A 198 -0.49 -11.11 -25.17
C LEU A 198 0.40 -10.27 -26.10
N GLU A 199 0.52 -10.63 -27.37
CA GLU A 199 1.24 -9.83 -28.36
C GLU A 199 0.64 -8.43 -28.52
N ASN A 200 -0.68 -8.33 -28.66
CA ASN A 200 -1.39 -7.05 -28.69
C ASN A 200 -1.17 -6.24 -27.41
N TYR A 201 -1.16 -6.90 -26.24
CA TYR A 201 -0.86 -6.26 -24.97
C TYR A 201 0.58 -5.70 -24.95
N MET A 202 1.58 -6.46 -25.41
CA MET A 202 2.99 -6.05 -25.42
C MET A 202 3.31 -4.94 -26.45
N GLN A 203 2.48 -4.72 -27.47
CA GLN A 203 2.67 -3.62 -28.43
C GLN A 203 2.48 -2.22 -27.82
N LEU A 204 1.74 -2.13 -26.71
CA LEU A 204 1.54 -0.86 -26.00
C LEU A 204 2.81 -0.53 -25.20
N LYS A 205 3.44 0.62 -25.48
CA LYS A 205 4.77 1.00 -24.98
C LYS A 205 4.97 0.94 -23.46
N GLU A 206 3.90 0.99 -22.67
CA GLU A 206 3.94 1.03 -21.21
C GLU A 206 3.83 -0.36 -20.56
N ASN A 207 3.50 -1.39 -21.35
CA ASN A 207 3.26 -2.73 -20.82
C ASN A 207 4.56 -3.51 -20.67
N VAL A 208 4.89 -3.84 -19.43
CA VAL A 208 6.01 -4.71 -19.06
C VAL A 208 5.45 -6.07 -18.68
N VAL A 209 6.05 -7.13 -19.22
CA VAL A 209 5.73 -8.52 -18.91
C VAL A 209 6.99 -9.17 -18.36
N TYR A 210 6.88 -9.82 -17.20
CA TYR A 210 7.97 -10.59 -16.60
C TYR A 210 7.93 -12.05 -17.03
N GLY A 211 6.74 -12.61 -17.22
CA GLY A 211 6.63 -14.02 -17.54
C GLY A 211 5.22 -14.49 -17.82
N ILE A 212 5.13 -15.78 -18.11
CA ILE A 212 3.90 -16.51 -18.37
C ILE A 212 3.85 -17.69 -17.41
N THR A 213 2.67 -17.98 -16.86
CA THR A 213 2.41 -19.18 -16.05
C THR A 213 1.07 -19.78 -16.48
N GLN A 214 0.76 -20.99 -16.01
CA GLN A 214 -0.56 -21.58 -16.13
C GLN A 214 -1.07 -22.01 -14.76
N ASN A 215 -2.35 -21.74 -14.47
CA ASN A 215 -2.98 -22.27 -13.27
C ASN A 215 -3.23 -23.78 -13.47
N PRO A 216 -2.69 -24.66 -12.62
CA PRO A 216 -2.82 -26.11 -12.77
C PRO A 216 -4.25 -26.63 -12.53
N GLU A 217 -5.09 -25.88 -11.81
CA GLU A 217 -6.48 -26.26 -11.52
C GLU A 217 -7.42 -25.86 -12.65
N THR A 218 -7.23 -24.67 -13.22
CA THR A 218 -8.13 -24.12 -14.24
C THR A 218 -7.60 -24.27 -15.67
N ASN A 219 -6.34 -24.68 -15.84
CA ASN A 219 -5.59 -24.70 -17.10
C ASN A 219 -5.51 -23.34 -17.81
N GLN A 220 -5.83 -22.24 -17.13
CA GLN A 220 -5.80 -20.90 -17.70
C GLN A 220 -4.36 -20.36 -17.72
N TYR A 221 -3.94 -19.82 -18.85
CA TYR A 221 -2.69 -19.08 -18.97
C TYR A 221 -2.82 -17.69 -18.35
N ILE A 222 -1.74 -17.26 -17.74
CA ILE A 222 -1.68 -16.07 -16.90
C ILE A 222 -0.41 -15.30 -17.28
N VAL A 223 -0.57 -13.98 -17.42
CA VAL A 223 0.55 -13.07 -17.66
C VAL A 223 1.01 -12.48 -16.34
N VAL A 224 2.31 -12.54 -16.08
CA VAL A 224 2.95 -11.92 -14.90
C VAL A 224 3.50 -10.55 -15.27
N ILE A 225 3.06 -9.52 -14.54
CA ILE A 225 3.35 -8.11 -14.81
C ILE A 225 3.79 -7.38 -13.53
N PRO A 226 4.41 -6.19 -13.62
CA PRO A 226 4.68 -5.36 -12.44
C PRO A 226 3.40 -5.07 -11.66
N ASP A 227 3.53 -4.92 -10.34
CA ASP A 227 2.41 -4.44 -9.54
C ASP A 227 2.03 -3.00 -9.91
N GLU A 228 0.74 -2.68 -9.78
CA GLU A 228 0.18 -1.37 -10.17
C GLU A 228 0.67 -0.19 -9.29
N PHE A 229 1.42 -0.46 -8.21
CA PHE A 229 1.89 0.54 -7.27
C PHE A 229 3.34 0.94 -7.46
N ASN A 230 4.00 0.44 -8.50
CA ASN A 230 5.41 0.70 -8.76
C ASN A 230 5.77 2.21 -8.73
N SER A 231 4.90 3.07 -9.27
CA SER A 231 5.10 4.53 -9.29
C SER A 231 5.01 5.20 -7.91
N ARG A 232 4.38 4.56 -6.92
CA ARG A 232 4.21 5.08 -5.54
C ARG A 232 5.32 4.63 -4.60
N ARG A 233 6.17 3.71 -5.02
CA ARG A 233 7.25 3.16 -4.18
C ARG A 233 8.33 4.20 -3.93
N SER A 234 8.76 4.35 -2.68
CA SER A 234 9.78 5.34 -2.30
C SER A 234 10.78 4.79 -1.31
N TYR A 235 12.07 5.04 -1.57
CA TYR A 235 13.16 4.62 -0.68
C TYR A 235 13.03 5.20 0.75
N LEU A 236 12.42 6.38 0.87
CA LEU A 236 12.18 7.06 2.15
C LEU A 236 11.24 6.26 3.07
N ASN A 237 10.40 5.38 2.51
CA ASN A 237 9.43 4.60 3.27
C ASN A 237 10.02 3.27 3.81
N GLY A 238 11.30 3.01 3.56
CA GLY A 238 11.93 1.73 3.86
C GLY A 238 11.54 0.62 2.87
N LYS A 239 12.08 -0.58 3.08
CA LYS A 239 11.78 -1.76 2.26
C LYS A 239 10.73 -2.65 2.94
N CYS A 240 9.89 -3.27 2.13
CA CYS A 240 8.96 -4.30 2.58
C CYS A 240 9.73 -5.55 3.01
N ASN A 241 9.38 -6.11 4.17
CA ASN A 241 10.00 -7.34 4.65
C ASN A 241 9.64 -8.56 3.78
N SER A 242 8.44 -8.56 3.20
CA SER A 242 7.94 -9.64 2.34
C SER A 242 8.49 -9.55 0.93
N CYS A 243 8.26 -8.43 0.22
CA CYS A 243 8.60 -8.35 -1.20
C CYS A 243 9.97 -7.70 -1.52
N LYS A 244 10.71 -7.25 -0.49
CA LYS A 244 12.00 -6.52 -0.60
C LYS A 244 11.98 -5.21 -1.41
N GLN A 245 10.85 -4.88 -2.06
CA GLN A 245 10.63 -3.62 -2.74
C GLN A 245 10.48 -2.47 -1.74
N TYR A 246 10.66 -1.25 -2.22
CA TYR A 246 10.34 -0.08 -1.41
C TYR A 246 8.84 -0.02 -1.11
N ASN A 247 8.53 0.41 0.11
CA ASN A 247 7.17 0.60 0.56
C ASN A 247 6.49 1.75 -0.20
N THR A 248 5.18 1.64 -0.39
CA THR A 248 4.33 2.63 -1.07
C THR A 248 3.97 3.81 -0.16
N SER A 249 4.05 3.62 1.14
CA SER A 249 3.93 4.64 2.19
C SER A 249 4.71 4.20 3.43
N PRO A 250 4.97 5.08 4.41
CA PRO A 250 5.74 4.74 5.60
C PRO A 250 5.30 3.40 6.22
N ALA A 251 6.23 2.45 6.35
CA ALA A 251 5.97 1.08 6.86
C ALA A 251 4.77 0.34 6.22
N TRP A 252 4.38 0.66 4.98
CA TRP A 252 3.26 0.03 4.29
C TRP A 252 3.58 -0.28 2.82
N CYS A 253 3.48 -1.55 2.47
CA CYS A 253 3.60 -2.07 1.12
C CYS A 253 2.22 -2.51 0.61
N GLN A 254 1.65 -1.70 -0.28
CA GLN A 254 0.35 -1.98 -0.90
C GLN A 254 0.30 -3.35 -1.60
N SER A 255 1.44 -3.89 -2.03
CA SER A 255 1.51 -5.17 -2.72
C SER A 255 1.55 -6.40 -1.80
N CYS A 256 1.69 -6.21 -0.48
CA CYS A 256 1.91 -7.31 0.45
C CYS A 256 1.08 -7.18 1.73
N ASP A 257 0.98 -5.97 2.27
CA ASP A 257 0.37 -5.74 3.57
C ASP A 257 -1.16 -5.87 3.58
N PRO A 258 -1.93 -5.55 2.50
CA PRO A 258 -3.34 -5.89 2.44
C PRO A 258 -3.56 -7.38 2.69
N TRP A 259 -2.93 -8.26 1.91
CA TRP A 259 -3.05 -9.71 2.09
C TRP A 259 -2.69 -10.15 3.50
N ARG A 260 -1.56 -9.68 4.05
CA ARG A 260 -1.15 -10.03 5.43
C ARG A 260 -2.20 -9.64 6.46
N THR A 261 -2.77 -8.45 6.33
CA THR A 261 -3.77 -7.93 7.28
C THR A 261 -5.05 -8.76 7.25
N THR A 262 -5.42 -9.31 6.09
CA THR A 262 -6.62 -10.18 5.97
C THR A 262 -6.49 -11.51 6.69
N GLN A 263 -5.27 -11.92 7.04
CA GLN A 263 -5.03 -13.16 7.80
C GLN A 263 -5.14 -12.96 9.32
N GLU A 264 -5.28 -11.71 9.81
CA GLU A 264 -5.26 -11.39 11.24
C GLU A 264 -6.62 -11.55 11.92
N TRP A 265 -7.72 -11.61 11.16
CA TRP A 265 -9.09 -11.59 11.69
C TRP A 265 -10.08 -12.27 10.74
N THR A 266 -11.25 -12.64 11.27
CA THR A 266 -12.46 -12.97 10.50
C THR A 266 -13.69 -12.54 11.29
N SER A 267 -14.70 -12.01 10.61
CA SER A 267 -16.01 -11.72 11.19
C SER A 267 -16.93 -12.95 11.27
N LYS A 268 -16.52 -14.07 10.65
CA LYS A 268 -17.38 -15.23 10.34
C LYS A 268 -18.53 -14.92 9.36
N ASN A 269 -18.53 -13.71 8.76
CA ASN A 269 -19.43 -13.32 7.70
C ASN A 269 -18.61 -13.02 6.44
N GLU A 270 -18.71 -13.90 5.44
CA GLU A 270 -17.92 -13.80 4.21
C GLU A 270 -18.14 -12.48 3.46
N ASN A 271 -19.37 -11.94 3.47
CA ASN A 271 -19.68 -10.68 2.81
C ASN A 271 -18.96 -9.50 3.49
N ILE A 272 -18.95 -9.46 4.83
CA ILE A 272 -18.24 -8.43 5.60
C ILE A 272 -16.73 -8.59 5.44
N ASP A 273 -16.23 -9.83 5.48
CA ASP A 273 -14.81 -10.10 5.29
C ASP A 273 -14.35 -9.64 3.90
N ASN A 274 -15.13 -9.92 2.84
CA ASN A 274 -14.85 -9.48 1.48
C ASN A 274 -14.94 -7.96 1.33
N PHE A 275 -15.91 -7.32 1.98
CA PHE A 275 -16.04 -5.87 1.99
C PHE A 275 -14.84 -5.18 2.63
N ILE A 276 -14.41 -5.63 3.82
CA ILE A 276 -13.22 -5.08 4.50
C ILE A 276 -11.96 -5.34 3.66
N LYS A 277 -11.81 -6.52 3.05
CA LYS A 277 -10.70 -6.85 2.14
C LYS A 277 -10.58 -5.85 0.98
N GLU A 278 -11.71 -5.48 0.38
CA GLU A 278 -11.75 -4.49 -0.70
C GLU A 278 -11.25 -3.11 -0.23
N LEU A 279 -11.67 -2.66 0.95
CA LEU A 279 -11.24 -1.39 1.52
C LEU A 279 -9.76 -1.41 1.93
N GLN A 280 -9.26 -2.52 2.48
CA GLN A 280 -7.84 -2.69 2.79
C GLN A 280 -6.94 -2.60 1.55
N PHE A 281 -7.43 -3.11 0.42
CA PHE A 281 -6.72 -2.99 -0.85
C PHE A 281 -6.60 -1.53 -1.31
N LYS A 282 -7.62 -0.70 -1.06
CA LYS A 282 -7.62 0.73 -1.39
C LYS A 282 -6.83 1.58 -0.38
N ALA A 283 -6.55 1.06 0.82
CA ALA A 283 -5.92 1.81 1.90
C ALA A 283 -4.52 2.30 1.54
N THR A 284 -4.30 3.62 1.54
CA THR A 284 -3.04 4.21 1.06
C THR A 284 -1.88 4.18 2.06
N GLY A 285 -2.12 3.75 3.30
CA GLY A 285 -1.13 3.68 4.38
C GLY A 285 -1.63 2.88 5.58
N TYR A 286 -0.68 2.42 6.40
CA TYR A 286 -0.94 1.53 7.54
C TYR A 286 -1.98 2.09 8.53
N GLU A 287 -1.95 3.40 8.76
CA GLU A 287 -2.88 4.09 9.65
C GLU A 287 -4.33 4.16 9.12
N LYS A 288 -4.55 3.95 7.82
CA LYS A 288 -5.87 4.00 7.15
C LYS A 288 -6.49 2.63 6.90
N VAL A 289 -5.83 1.56 7.35
CA VAL A 289 -6.29 0.19 7.15
C VAL A 289 -7.51 -0.07 8.04
N ILE A 290 -8.61 -0.45 7.41
CA ILE A 290 -9.86 -0.85 8.06
C ILE A 290 -9.77 -2.35 8.38
N GLU A 291 -10.29 -2.79 9.52
CA GLU A 291 -10.28 -4.20 9.92
C GLU A 291 -11.54 -4.64 10.66
N TRP A 292 -11.71 -5.94 10.82
CA TRP A 292 -12.69 -6.44 11.77
C TRP A 292 -12.20 -6.23 13.19
N ILE A 293 -13.05 -5.63 14.01
CA ILE A 293 -12.79 -5.38 15.42
C ILE A 293 -13.76 -6.26 16.20
N PRO A 294 -13.27 -7.32 16.87
CA PRO A 294 -14.09 -8.09 17.79
C PRO A 294 -14.73 -7.17 18.84
N PHE A 295 -16.04 -7.26 19.02
CA PHE A 295 -16.77 -6.34 19.90
C PHE A 295 -16.28 -6.37 21.36
N ASN A 296 -15.78 -7.51 21.83
CA ASN A 296 -15.18 -7.66 23.15
C ASN A 296 -13.85 -6.89 23.34
N ASN A 297 -13.23 -6.41 22.27
CA ASN A 297 -12.08 -5.49 22.34
C ASN A 297 -12.51 -4.02 22.56
N LEU A 298 -13.81 -3.74 22.51
CA LEU A 298 -14.40 -2.43 22.77
C LEU A 298 -14.94 -2.40 24.20
N ILE A 299 -14.23 -1.71 25.09
CA ILE A 299 -14.55 -1.62 26.52
C ILE A 299 -15.04 -0.20 26.86
N ASN A 300 -15.60 -0.03 28.06
CA ASN A 300 -16.07 1.27 28.57
C ASN A 300 -17.10 1.95 27.64
N LEU A 301 -18.09 1.19 27.16
CA LEU A 301 -19.16 1.69 26.29
C LEU A 301 -19.99 2.77 27.01
N GLN A 302 -20.23 3.90 26.35
CA GLN A 302 -21.07 4.99 26.85
C GLN A 302 -21.93 5.55 25.72
N GLU A 303 -23.25 5.44 25.86
CA GLU A 303 -24.22 6.01 24.93
C GLU A 303 -24.33 7.53 25.14
N ILE A 304 -24.47 8.27 24.04
CA ILE A 304 -24.77 9.71 24.05
C ILE A 304 -26.22 9.87 23.62
N GLU A 305 -27.13 9.95 24.60
CA GLU A 305 -28.55 10.25 24.37
C GLU A 305 -28.67 11.60 23.62
N GLU A 306 -29.47 11.60 22.55
CA GLU A 306 -29.77 12.72 21.64
C GLU A 306 -28.72 13.15 20.59
N SER A 307 -27.71 12.34 20.30
CA SER A 307 -27.02 12.58 19.02
C SER A 307 -27.95 12.16 17.87
N GLU A 308 -28.16 13.03 16.87
CA GLU A 308 -28.98 12.72 15.67
C GLU A 308 -28.51 11.45 14.92
N LEU A 309 -27.30 10.96 15.24
CA LEU A 309 -26.64 9.80 14.65
C LEU A 309 -26.44 8.61 15.62
N GLY A 310 -26.85 8.70 16.88
CA GLY A 310 -26.79 7.59 17.84
C GLY A 310 -25.37 7.07 18.17
N PHE A 311 -24.42 7.96 18.47
CA PHE A 311 -23.03 7.56 18.77
C PHE A 311 -22.89 6.83 20.11
N VAL A 312 -22.04 5.80 20.11
CA VAL A 312 -21.56 5.14 21.33
C VAL A 312 -20.05 5.33 21.45
N LEU A 313 -19.59 5.94 22.55
CA LEU A 313 -18.17 6.04 22.85
C LEU A 313 -17.65 4.71 23.37
N ALA A 314 -16.48 4.30 22.91
CA ALA A 314 -15.80 3.11 23.39
C ALA A 314 -14.29 3.35 23.57
N THR A 315 -13.64 2.48 24.32
CA THR A 315 -12.17 2.36 24.33
C THR A 315 -11.80 1.08 23.62
N TRP A 316 -10.99 1.19 22.57
CA TRP A 316 -10.46 0.03 21.87
C TRP A 316 -9.13 -0.41 22.49
N ASP A 317 -9.14 -1.57 23.16
CA ASP A 317 -8.02 -2.08 23.95
C ASP A 317 -6.79 -2.47 23.10
N LYS A 318 -6.99 -3.07 21.93
CA LYS A 318 -5.92 -3.36 20.94
C LYS A 318 -5.40 -2.10 20.28
N GLY A 319 -6.23 -1.06 20.25
CA GLY A 319 -5.83 0.27 19.81
C GLY A 319 -5.73 0.46 18.31
N ILE A 320 -5.66 1.72 17.94
CA ILE A 320 -5.58 2.16 16.54
C ILE A 320 -4.17 1.93 15.98
N ARG A 321 -4.09 1.78 14.66
CA ARG A 321 -2.82 1.65 13.92
C ARG A 321 -2.05 2.98 13.87
N GLU A 322 -0.79 2.94 14.27
CA GLU A 322 0.14 4.08 14.29
C GLU A 322 1.51 3.71 13.72
N ILE A 323 2.18 4.70 13.13
CA ILE A 323 3.54 4.56 12.65
C ILE A 323 4.47 5.34 13.57
N LYS A 324 5.56 4.70 13.99
CA LYS A 324 6.64 5.33 14.78
C LYS A 324 7.93 5.36 13.98
N GLY A 325 8.83 6.25 14.38
CA GLY A 325 10.14 6.44 13.75
C GLY A 325 10.14 7.50 12.67
N GLU A 326 11.29 7.63 12.02
CA GLU A 326 11.56 8.60 10.97
C GLU A 326 12.16 7.88 9.75
N SER A 327 12.04 8.53 8.58
CA SER A 327 12.58 8.15 7.26
C SER A 327 13.43 6.88 7.23
N VAL A 328 13.02 5.90 6.41
CA VAL A 328 13.65 4.59 6.23
C VAL A 328 13.48 3.63 7.43
N LYS A 329 13.29 4.13 8.65
CA LYS A 329 13.15 3.34 9.89
C LYS A 329 11.76 3.44 10.52
N TYR A 330 10.72 3.31 9.70
CA TYR A 330 9.34 3.28 10.18
C TYR A 330 8.97 1.93 10.80
N ILE A 331 8.24 1.95 11.91
CA ILE A 331 7.76 0.76 12.61
C ILE A 331 6.25 0.85 12.80
N GLN A 332 5.56 -0.22 12.45
CA GLN A 332 4.13 -0.40 12.72
C GLN A 332 3.89 -0.58 14.23
N SER A 333 2.91 0.14 14.77
CA SER A 333 2.55 0.05 16.19
C SER A 333 1.03 0.21 16.38
N ARG A 334 0.57 0.00 17.60
CA ARG A 334 -0.80 0.29 18.01
C ARG A 334 -0.85 0.96 19.36
N THR A 335 -1.84 1.83 19.55
CA THR A 335 -2.06 2.58 20.79
C THR A 335 -3.52 2.47 21.19
N MET A 336 -3.78 1.94 22.39
CA MET A 336 -5.11 1.90 23.00
C MET A 336 -5.73 3.29 22.94
N SER A 337 -6.91 3.39 22.37
CA SER A 337 -7.52 4.68 22.02
C SER A 337 -9.02 4.66 22.20
N SER A 338 -9.57 5.82 22.55
CA SER A 338 -11.01 6.03 22.50
C SER A 338 -11.48 6.16 21.05
N VAL A 339 -12.64 5.59 20.74
CA VAL A 339 -13.24 5.52 19.39
C VAL A 339 -14.74 5.76 19.49
N ASP A 340 -15.34 6.21 18.39
CA ASP A 340 -16.78 6.38 18.24
C ASP A 340 -17.34 5.18 17.47
N LEU A 341 -18.48 4.67 17.93
CA LEU A 341 -19.26 3.66 17.22
C LEU A 341 -20.49 4.33 16.61
N ILE A 342 -20.75 4.04 15.34
CA ILE A 342 -21.95 4.45 14.64
C ILE A 342 -22.55 3.23 13.94
N GLU A 343 -23.87 3.13 13.92
CA GLU A 343 -24.56 2.06 13.21
C GLU A 343 -24.16 2.05 11.72
N LEU A 344 -23.85 0.85 11.21
CA LEU A 344 -23.47 0.69 9.81
C LEU A 344 -24.71 0.82 8.92
N ASN A 345 -24.87 1.96 8.27
CA ASN A 345 -25.83 2.17 7.19
C ASN A 345 -25.09 2.39 5.86
N TYR A 346 -25.44 1.66 4.81
CA TYR A 346 -24.73 1.68 3.52
C TYR A 346 -24.62 3.09 2.91
N SER A 347 -25.61 3.96 3.16
CA SER A 347 -25.60 5.36 2.72
C SER A 347 -24.55 6.23 3.43
N ILE A 348 -24.11 5.82 4.63
CA ILE A 348 -23.11 6.55 5.43
C ILE A 348 -21.69 6.32 4.87
N LEU A 349 -21.43 5.16 4.26
CA LEU A 349 -20.08 4.76 3.84
C LEU A 349 -19.50 5.63 2.72
N GLU A 350 -20.30 5.98 1.70
CA GLU A 350 -19.91 6.93 0.66
C GLU A 350 -19.65 8.34 1.20
N PHE A 351 -20.29 8.70 2.32
CA PHE A 351 -20.18 10.02 2.96
C PHE A 351 -18.93 10.13 3.86
N LEU A 352 -18.49 9.02 4.46
CA LEU A 352 -17.42 9.03 5.47
C LEU A 352 -16.01 9.03 4.87
N GLU A 353 -15.83 8.66 3.60
CA GLU A 353 -14.50 8.50 2.98
C GLU A 353 -13.66 9.79 2.93
N ASN A 354 -14.28 10.97 3.02
CA ASN A 354 -13.57 12.25 2.86
C ASN A 354 -13.24 12.99 4.17
N ASP A 355 -14.05 12.85 5.23
CA ASP A 355 -13.94 13.70 6.43
C ASP A 355 -13.54 12.95 7.71
N TYR A 356 -13.73 11.63 7.75
CA TYR A 356 -13.60 10.84 8.98
C TYR A 356 -12.60 9.71 8.83
N ARG A 357 -11.95 9.35 9.95
CA ARG A 357 -11.03 8.23 9.98
C ARG A 357 -11.76 6.98 10.43
N ILE A 358 -11.97 6.04 9.51
CA ILE A 358 -12.55 4.73 9.80
C ILE A 358 -11.43 3.79 10.24
N HIS A 359 -11.64 3.10 11.36
CA HIS A 359 -10.71 2.13 11.93
C HIS A 359 -11.12 0.69 11.65
N GLY A 360 -12.43 0.42 11.59
CA GLY A 360 -12.89 -0.95 11.43
C GLY A 360 -14.40 -1.08 11.44
N ILE A 361 -14.84 -2.33 11.39
CA ILE A 361 -16.23 -2.75 11.55
C ILE A 361 -16.29 -3.71 12.73
N THR A 362 -17.33 -3.59 13.54
CA THR A 362 -17.65 -4.51 14.63
C THR A 362 -19.10 -4.96 14.51
N GLN A 363 -19.49 -6.00 15.25
CA GLN A 363 -20.89 -6.38 15.42
C GLN A 363 -21.20 -6.46 16.91
N ASN A 364 -22.23 -5.73 17.35
CA ASN A 364 -22.73 -5.81 18.71
C ASN A 364 -23.12 -7.27 19.01
N SER A 365 -22.52 -7.85 20.04
CA SER A 365 -22.74 -9.27 20.39
C SER A 365 -24.14 -9.56 20.93
N GLU A 366 -24.85 -8.55 21.42
CA GLU A 366 -26.18 -8.67 21.99
C GLU A 366 -27.27 -8.44 20.94
N THR A 367 -27.14 -7.38 20.12
CA THR A 367 -28.16 -7.01 19.14
C THR A 367 -27.91 -7.63 17.75
N GLY A 368 -26.69 -8.11 17.47
CA GLY A 368 -26.29 -8.60 16.15
C GLY A 368 -26.09 -7.50 15.12
N GLN A 369 -26.16 -6.23 15.52
CA GLN A 369 -26.06 -5.08 14.63
C GLN A 369 -24.61 -4.74 14.29
N TYR A 370 -24.34 -4.45 13.02
CA TYR A 370 -23.02 -4.00 12.58
C TYR A 370 -22.83 -2.51 12.86
N MET A 371 -21.64 -2.14 13.32
CA MET A 371 -21.25 -0.76 13.61
C MET A 371 -19.89 -0.45 13.00
N LEU A 372 -19.71 0.78 12.54
CA LEU A 372 -18.41 1.32 12.19
C LEU A 372 -17.70 1.80 13.44
N VAL A 373 -16.40 1.52 13.51
CA VAL A 373 -15.50 2.09 14.51
C VAL A 373 -14.73 3.23 13.85
N ILE A 374 -14.95 4.46 14.30
CA ILE A 374 -14.42 5.68 13.67
C ILE A 374 -13.77 6.61 14.68
N ASP A 375 -13.02 7.59 14.18
CA ASP A 375 -12.73 8.84 14.89
C ASP A 375 -13.49 9.97 14.19
N PHE A 376 -14.64 10.32 14.77
CA PHE A 376 -15.54 11.35 14.25
C PHE A 376 -14.90 12.75 14.34
N CYS A 377 -14.02 12.98 15.31
CA CYS A 377 -13.39 14.28 15.52
C CYS A 377 -12.01 14.40 14.87
N ASN A 378 -11.63 13.47 13.98
CA ASN A 378 -10.29 13.42 13.40
C ASN A 378 -9.89 14.74 12.73
N TYR A 379 -10.79 15.37 11.95
CA TYR A 379 -10.52 16.64 11.25
C TYR A 379 -10.25 17.82 12.19
N LYS A 380 -10.66 17.75 13.47
CA LYS A 380 -10.42 18.80 14.46
C LYS A 380 -9.03 18.70 15.11
N ARG A 381 -8.33 17.57 14.95
CA ARG A 381 -7.05 17.31 15.62
C ARG A 381 -5.94 18.15 15.00
N LYS A 382 -5.26 18.98 15.81
CA LYS A 382 -4.19 19.89 15.35
C LYS A 382 -2.96 19.84 16.25
N PHE A 383 -1.77 19.87 15.66
CA PHE A 383 -0.51 19.78 16.41
C PHE A 383 -0.36 20.90 17.45
N VAL A 384 -0.83 22.11 17.13
CA VAL A 384 -0.80 23.28 18.04
C VAL A 384 -1.59 23.06 19.33
N ASN A 385 -2.60 22.19 19.32
CA ASN A 385 -3.43 21.93 20.50
C ASN A 385 -2.75 21.03 21.54
N GLY A 386 -1.52 20.57 21.24
CA GLY A 386 -0.79 19.59 22.04
C GLY A 386 -1.25 18.15 21.79
N ILE A 387 -0.58 17.22 22.46
CA ILE A 387 -0.82 15.77 22.36
C ILE A 387 -1.69 15.33 23.54
N CYS A 388 -2.74 14.56 23.25
CA CYS A 388 -3.55 13.90 24.27
C CYS A 388 -2.71 12.86 25.01
N GLU A 389 -2.67 12.93 26.34
CA GLU A 389 -1.91 11.98 27.16
C GLU A 389 -2.42 10.53 27.02
N TYR A 390 -3.68 10.34 26.64
CA TYR A 390 -4.32 9.03 26.62
C TYR A 390 -4.24 8.35 25.25
N CYS A 391 -4.80 8.97 24.20
CA CYS A 391 -4.74 8.39 22.86
C CYS A 391 -3.45 8.70 22.11
N LYS A 392 -2.55 9.53 22.68
CA LYS A 392 -1.26 9.94 22.07
C LYS A 392 -1.37 10.65 20.71
N ARG A 393 -2.57 11.09 20.34
CA ARG A 393 -2.85 11.89 19.14
C ARG A 393 -2.98 13.36 19.49
N TYR A 394 -2.93 14.21 18.47
CA TYR A 394 -3.24 15.63 18.66
C TYR A 394 -4.63 15.86 19.24
N ASN A 395 -4.71 16.84 20.13
CA ASN A 395 -5.95 17.29 20.74
C ASN A 395 -6.86 17.98 19.70
N THR A 396 -8.17 17.89 19.91
CA THR A 396 -9.20 18.50 19.04
C THR A 396 -9.39 19.99 19.34
N ASN A 397 -8.98 20.43 20.52
CA ASN A 397 -8.97 21.81 20.97
C ASN A 397 -7.80 21.98 21.97
N PRO A 398 -7.22 23.17 22.19
CA PRO A 398 -6.13 23.35 23.15
C PRO A 398 -6.31 22.58 24.45
N VAL A 399 -5.35 21.69 24.78
CA VAL A 399 -5.37 20.79 25.95
C VAL A 399 -6.67 19.99 26.16
N TRP A 400 -7.41 19.71 25.08
CA TRP A 400 -8.68 18.99 25.10
C TRP A 400 -8.83 18.01 23.93
N CYS A 401 -9.03 16.74 24.25
CA CYS A 401 -9.39 15.68 23.33
C CYS A 401 -10.86 15.30 23.54
N GLN A 402 -11.71 15.66 22.58
CA GLN A 402 -13.16 15.47 22.62
C GLN A 402 -13.59 14.01 22.79
N ILE A 403 -12.72 13.02 22.53
CA ILE A 403 -13.03 11.61 22.75
C ILE A 403 -12.49 11.09 24.10
N CYS A 404 -11.30 11.55 24.52
CA CYS A 404 -10.62 10.96 25.67
C CYS A 404 -10.86 11.68 27.00
N ASP A 405 -11.13 12.99 26.96
CA ASP A 405 -11.26 13.79 28.18
C ASP A 405 -12.67 13.78 28.79
N PRO A 406 -13.79 13.84 28.01
CA PRO A 406 -15.12 13.91 28.61
C PRO A 406 -15.46 12.79 29.61
N PRO A 407 -15.16 11.51 29.33
CA PRO A 407 -15.46 10.43 30.28
C PRO A 407 -14.65 10.49 31.59
N LYS A 408 -13.67 11.38 31.69
CA LYS A 408 -12.72 11.50 32.80
C LYS A 408 -12.85 12.81 33.57
N VAL A 409 -13.82 13.65 33.23
CA VAL A 409 -14.05 14.89 33.98
C VAL A 409 -14.44 14.50 35.41
N ASP A 410 -13.64 14.96 36.39
CA ASP A 410 -13.92 14.73 37.81
C ASP A 410 -15.30 15.30 38.17
N GLN A 411 -16.25 14.40 38.42
CA GLN A 411 -17.63 14.77 38.68
C GLN A 411 -17.82 15.01 40.18
N LYS A 412 -18.04 16.28 40.56
CA LYS A 412 -18.67 16.58 41.85
C LYS A 412 -20.16 16.26 41.71
N LEU A 413 -20.64 15.33 42.52
CA LEU A 413 -22.05 14.95 42.54
C LEU A 413 -22.88 16.00 43.28
N SER A 414 -24.03 16.36 42.72
CA SER A 414 -25.04 17.18 43.38
C SER A 414 -25.80 16.39 44.46
N GLY A 415 -25.79 15.06 44.36
CA GLY A 415 -26.62 14.17 45.18
C GLY A 415 -28.00 13.91 44.56
N ASN A 416 -28.32 14.55 43.42
CA ASN A 416 -29.51 14.27 42.63
C ASN A 416 -29.12 13.54 41.34
N LYS A 417 -29.53 12.27 41.22
CA LYS A 417 -29.16 11.41 40.08
C LYS A 417 -29.56 11.98 38.71
N ASN A 418 -30.73 12.61 38.60
CA ASN A 418 -31.19 13.17 37.33
C ASN A 418 -30.34 14.36 36.90
N LEU A 419 -29.99 15.23 37.86
CA LEU A 419 -29.15 16.41 37.61
C LEU A 419 -27.70 16.00 37.33
N ASP A 420 -27.19 14.99 38.05
CA ASP A 420 -25.87 14.42 37.81
C ASP A 420 -25.76 13.76 36.42
N ASN A 421 -26.82 13.06 35.98
CA ASN A 421 -26.89 12.50 34.62
C ASN A 421 -26.91 13.60 33.56
N CYS A 422 -27.74 14.63 33.72
CA CYS A 422 -27.81 15.77 32.82
C CYS A 422 -26.44 16.47 32.70
N ILE A 423 -25.76 16.75 33.83
CA ILE A 423 -24.41 17.32 33.83
C ILE A 423 -23.45 16.43 33.02
N LYS A 424 -23.52 15.12 33.22
CA LYS A 424 -22.66 14.16 32.53
C LYS A 424 -22.87 14.20 31.01
N GLU A 425 -24.10 14.30 30.53
CA GLU A 425 -24.40 14.39 29.09
C GLU A 425 -23.77 15.64 28.45
N PHE A 426 -23.90 16.80 29.07
CA PHE A 426 -23.25 18.02 28.58
C PHE A 426 -21.72 17.92 28.62
N GLN A 427 -21.17 17.27 29.65
CA GLN A 427 -19.73 17.03 29.72
C GLN A 427 -19.26 16.14 28.56
N LEU A 428 -19.98 15.07 28.25
CA LEU A 428 -19.72 14.19 27.09
C LEU A 428 -19.78 14.95 25.76
N LYS A 429 -20.67 15.95 25.64
CA LYS A 429 -20.81 16.81 24.46
C LYS A 429 -19.78 17.96 24.40
N ALA A 430 -18.95 18.16 25.42
CA ALA A 430 -18.04 19.31 25.51
C ALA A 430 -16.94 19.30 24.43
N THR A 431 -16.83 20.40 23.70
CA THR A 431 -15.87 20.56 22.58
C THR A 431 -14.54 21.21 22.97
N ALA A 432 -14.45 21.77 24.18
CA ALA A 432 -13.27 22.46 24.70
C ALA A 432 -13.22 22.36 26.23
N PHE A 433 -12.02 22.46 26.81
CA PHE A 433 -11.82 22.41 28.26
C PHE A 433 -12.59 23.51 29.02
N GLU A 434 -12.76 24.67 28.41
CA GLU A 434 -13.46 25.82 28.99
C GLU A 434 -14.99 25.69 28.94
N ASN A 435 -15.51 24.79 28.09
CA ASN A 435 -16.94 24.56 27.89
C ASN A 435 -17.51 23.46 28.79
N ILE A 436 -16.67 22.82 29.61
CA ILE A 436 -17.09 21.80 30.55
C ILE A 436 -17.97 22.43 31.63
N ILE A 437 -19.23 22.01 31.69
CA ILE A 437 -20.11 22.36 32.81
C ILE A 437 -19.81 21.50 34.02
N GLU A 438 -20.03 22.02 35.22
CA GLU A 438 -19.81 21.29 36.46
C GLU A 438 -20.79 21.70 37.56
N TRP A 439 -21.02 20.81 38.50
CA TRP A 439 -21.72 21.14 39.73
C TRP A 439 -20.84 22.04 40.62
N ILE A 440 -21.41 23.18 41.06
CA ILE A 440 -20.75 24.11 41.98
C ILE A 440 -21.43 24.00 43.35
N PRO A 441 -20.78 23.43 44.38
CA PRO A 441 -21.34 23.40 45.72
C PRO A 441 -21.57 24.82 46.25
N TYR A 442 -22.70 25.05 46.91
CA TYR A 442 -23.10 26.39 47.38
C TYR A 442 -22.04 27.05 48.29
N ASN A 443 -21.32 26.26 49.09
CA ASN A 443 -20.23 26.76 49.95
C ASN A 443 -18.97 27.22 49.19
N ARG A 444 -18.92 27.06 47.87
CA ARG A 444 -17.87 27.60 46.97
C ARG A 444 -18.27 28.95 46.37
N LEU A 445 -19.43 29.49 46.75
CA LEU A 445 -19.93 30.81 46.39
C LEU A 445 -19.86 31.73 47.62
N SER A 446 -19.33 32.94 47.45
CA SER A 446 -19.28 33.96 48.50
C SER A 446 -19.86 35.29 48.00
N ASN A 447 -20.07 36.23 48.93
CA ASN A 447 -20.55 37.58 48.61
C ASN A 447 -21.84 37.61 47.77
N ILE A 448 -22.78 36.71 48.06
CA ILE A 448 -24.04 36.59 47.31
C ILE A 448 -24.91 37.83 47.58
N LYS A 449 -25.25 38.59 46.53
CA LYS A 449 -26.06 39.82 46.61
C LYS A 449 -27.12 39.82 45.52
N GLU A 450 -28.37 40.13 45.87
CA GLU A 450 -29.45 40.27 44.89
C GLU A 450 -29.19 41.50 43.99
N ILE A 451 -29.26 41.32 42.67
CA ILE A 451 -29.08 42.39 41.68
C ILE A 451 -30.44 42.81 41.11
N ASN A 452 -31.30 41.84 40.82
CA ASN A 452 -32.60 42.08 40.19
C ASN A 452 -33.57 40.93 40.49
N ARG A 453 -34.86 41.25 40.48
CA ARG A 453 -35.97 40.31 40.66
C ARG A 453 -37.03 40.61 39.60
N GLY A 454 -37.33 39.61 38.77
CA GLY A 454 -38.35 39.68 37.73
C GLY A 454 -39.38 38.56 37.85
N GLY A 455 -40.29 38.48 36.88
CA GLY A 455 -41.33 37.43 36.83
C GLY A 455 -40.80 36.00 36.61
N PHE A 456 -39.55 35.86 36.18
CA PHE A 456 -38.91 34.57 35.84
C PHE A 456 -37.75 34.21 36.78
N GLY A 457 -37.75 34.78 37.99
CA GLY A 457 -36.76 34.50 39.03
C GLY A 457 -35.95 35.71 39.51
N ILE A 458 -35.02 35.43 40.42
CA ILE A 458 -34.11 36.38 41.07
C ILE A 458 -32.71 36.14 40.53
N VAL A 459 -32.00 37.23 40.22
CA VAL A 459 -30.60 37.22 39.80
C VAL A 459 -29.73 37.77 40.93
N TYR A 460 -28.72 37.01 41.32
CA TYR A 460 -27.72 37.38 42.32
C TYR A 460 -26.33 37.54 41.66
N SER A 461 -25.50 38.44 42.18
CA SER A 461 -24.05 38.40 41.95
C SER A 461 -23.41 37.56 43.05
N SER A 462 -22.34 36.86 42.71
CA SER A 462 -21.53 36.12 43.67
C SER A 462 -20.09 36.01 43.20
N THR A 463 -19.18 35.78 44.14
CA THR A 463 -17.81 35.38 43.86
C THR A 463 -17.70 33.86 43.89
N TRP A 464 -17.31 33.24 42.77
CA TRP A 464 -17.01 31.81 42.71
C TRP A 464 -15.55 31.57 43.09
N LEU A 465 -15.34 30.91 44.24
CA LEU A 465 -14.03 30.70 44.83
C LEU A 465 -13.15 29.73 44.03
N ASP A 466 -13.77 28.73 43.38
CA ASP A 466 -13.05 27.82 42.51
C ASP A 466 -12.81 28.38 41.10
N GLY A 467 -13.44 29.47 40.71
CA GLY A 467 -13.13 30.14 39.45
C GLY A 467 -13.47 29.34 38.18
N LYS A 468 -13.44 30.00 37.02
CA LYS A 468 -13.73 29.36 35.72
C LYS A 468 -12.52 28.58 35.21
N ARG A 469 -12.74 27.44 34.55
CA ARG A 469 -11.73 26.78 33.70
C ARG A 469 -11.31 27.72 32.58
N THR A 470 -10.01 27.85 32.38
CA THR A 470 -9.42 28.63 31.30
C THR A 470 -8.27 27.86 30.67
N VAL A 471 -7.92 28.20 29.45
CA VAL A 471 -6.67 27.73 28.83
C VAL A 471 -5.69 28.90 28.78
N GLU A 472 -4.46 28.67 29.19
CA GLU A 472 -3.36 29.63 29.07
C GLU A 472 -2.30 29.11 28.10
N GLY A 473 -1.61 30.03 27.44
CA GLY A 473 -0.58 29.72 26.46
C GLY A 473 -0.92 30.21 25.05
N ASP A 474 -0.02 29.93 24.13
CA ASP A 474 -0.12 30.26 22.71
C ASP A 474 0.51 29.15 21.87
N ASP A 475 0.42 29.28 20.53
CA ASP A 475 0.94 28.29 19.59
C ASP A 475 2.46 28.06 19.71
N SER A 476 3.21 28.99 20.32
CA SER A 476 4.67 28.93 20.45
C SER A 476 5.12 28.28 21.76
N LEU A 477 4.42 28.53 22.87
CA LEU A 477 4.73 28.00 24.20
C LEU A 477 3.97 26.72 24.53
N GLY A 478 2.93 26.42 23.75
CA GLY A 478 1.96 25.36 24.04
C GLY A 478 0.92 25.80 25.06
N TYR A 479 -0.13 25.00 25.17
CA TYR A 479 -1.28 25.30 26.02
C TYR A 479 -1.24 24.50 27.33
N VAL A 480 -1.75 25.10 28.40
CA VAL A 480 -1.91 24.46 29.72
C VAL A 480 -3.31 24.70 30.28
N ARG A 481 -3.83 23.72 31.02
CA ARG A 481 -5.11 23.84 31.72
C ARG A 481 -4.93 24.75 32.93
N HIS A 482 -5.74 25.81 33.00
CA HIS A 482 -5.72 26.78 34.09
C HIS A 482 -7.12 26.98 34.69
N ARG A 483 -7.20 27.66 35.84
CA ARG A 483 -8.46 28.02 36.49
C ARG A 483 -8.35 29.43 37.06
N LYS A 484 -9.09 30.36 36.48
CA LYS A 484 -9.08 31.77 36.90
C LYS A 484 -9.82 31.95 38.23
N LYS A 485 -9.06 32.00 39.33
CA LYS A 485 -9.59 32.08 40.70
C LYS A 485 -9.26 33.42 41.38
N PRO A 486 -10.17 33.97 42.21
CA PRO A 486 -11.64 33.81 42.17
C PRO A 486 -12.26 34.64 41.03
N CYS A 487 -13.49 34.35 40.62
CA CYS A 487 -14.19 35.14 39.58
C CYS A 487 -15.61 35.54 39.97
N GLU A 488 -16.08 36.68 39.47
CA GLU A 488 -17.48 37.09 39.64
C GLU A 488 -18.39 36.30 38.70
N VAL A 489 -19.53 35.88 39.21
CA VAL A 489 -20.55 35.11 38.49
C VAL A 489 -21.94 35.64 38.81
N ALA A 490 -22.87 35.45 37.87
CA ALA A 490 -24.29 35.66 38.09
C ALA A 490 -24.96 34.33 38.43
N LEU A 491 -25.81 34.31 39.47
CA LEU A 491 -26.65 33.18 39.82
C LEU A 491 -28.09 33.56 39.49
N LYS A 492 -28.80 32.73 38.73
CA LYS A 492 -30.22 32.93 38.43
C LYS A 492 -31.02 31.80 39.08
N THR A 493 -32.04 32.14 39.86
CA THR A 493 -33.01 31.15 40.33
C THR A 493 -34.00 30.86 39.21
N LEU A 494 -34.32 29.59 38.97
CA LEU A 494 -35.39 29.20 38.05
C LEU A 494 -36.69 29.02 38.85
N SER A 495 -37.81 29.47 38.30
CA SER A 495 -39.12 29.42 38.95
C SER A 495 -39.73 28.02 38.84
N GLY A 496 -39.56 27.22 39.89
CA GLY A 496 -40.10 25.87 40.02
C GLY A 496 -39.38 25.14 41.16
N SER A 497 -40.08 24.78 42.24
CA SER A 497 -39.45 24.27 43.47
C SER A 497 -39.00 22.80 43.39
N GLN A 498 -39.21 22.14 42.25
CA GLN A 498 -38.86 20.74 42.04
C GLN A 498 -38.13 20.58 40.72
N ILE A 499 -37.02 19.83 40.73
CA ILE A 499 -36.30 19.39 39.52
C ILE A 499 -37.27 18.46 38.77
N ASN A 500 -38.00 19.01 37.80
CA ASN A 500 -38.89 18.28 36.90
C ASN A 500 -38.39 18.39 35.44
N SER A 501 -39.08 17.75 34.50
CA SER A 501 -38.70 17.79 33.08
C SER A 501 -38.72 19.22 32.48
N GLU A 502 -39.59 20.09 32.97
CA GLU A 502 -39.62 21.51 32.55
C GLU A 502 -38.36 22.26 32.98
N PHE A 503 -37.82 21.97 34.17
CA PHE A 503 -36.55 22.55 34.64
C PHE A 503 -35.37 22.13 33.73
N LEU A 504 -35.31 20.87 33.31
CA LEU A 504 -34.24 20.39 32.44
C LEU A 504 -34.33 21.00 31.03
N ASN A 505 -35.55 21.20 30.51
CA ASN A 505 -35.79 21.86 29.22
C ASN A 505 -35.37 23.34 29.19
N GLU A 506 -35.37 24.04 30.33
CA GLU A 506 -34.87 25.43 30.39
C GLU A 506 -33.33 25.51 30.41
N VAL A 507 -32.64 24.40 30.67
CA VAL A 507 -31.18 24.32 30.81
C VAL A 507 -30.51 23.62 29.61
N SER A 508 -31.24 22.74 28.91
CA SER A 508 -30.93 22.21 27.56
C SER A 508 -31.01 23.28 26.49
#